data_AF-A0A2S4PV00-F1
#
_entry.id   AF-A0A2S4PV00-F1
#
_cell.length_a   1.000
_cell.length_b   1.000
_cell.length_c   1.000
_cell.angle_alpha   90.00
_cell.angle_beta   90.00
_cell.angle_gamma   90.00
#
_symmetry.space_group_name_H-M   'P 1'
#
loop_
_entity.id
_entity.type
_entity.pdbx_description
1 polymer ?
#
loop_
_entity_poly.entity_id
_entity_poly.type
_entity_poly.pdbx_seq_one_letter_code
_entity_poly.pdbx_strand_id
1 'polypeptide(L)'
;MSLLSYIRSLYLLDTLDTRFTNSSSTPYKTVIEARKHASGPEKDHSIHGEGVRTDFSGRPIAQPSKWKTKEFYLYYVVFIVIVPYMFWVAFDVSRPSDPNYHKFEHLLSPGWVPGRKIDKSDAQYSTFRDNLPYLGILILVHPLLRKIYNSLRPIRGTQKLNSIGKTHNVSDIDGDARLEQRASFDFGFALFYLICLHGFSIAKIIFILYINYKAATRLPRRLVPAITWILNISILFANELCNGYKYARIVDFFLPVSGELPTSNWGDWMDGYGGLMSRWEILFNITVLRLISFNMDYYWSLGYKGENLIEKKQLDARNLSERDRITISANPSDYNFRNYLAYSLYAPLYLAGPIITFNDYISQLKHVPASIETTRTIKYGFRFLLCLLATELFLHFNYCVAISKGNPNWFDYTAAQLSLLSYFNLHVLWLKLLLPCDYFAFGAW
;
A
#
# COMPACT_ATOMS: atom_id res chain seq x y z
N MET A 1 -1.83 5.78 -31.18
CA MET A 1 -3.10 5.41 -30.52
C MET A 1 -3.98 6.65 -30.44
N SER A 2 -5.28 6.55 -30.69
CA SER A 2 -6.22 7.66 -30.47
C SER A 2 -6.33 7.99 -28.97
N LEU A 3 -6.55 9.26 -28.60
CA LEU A 3 -6.77 9.69 -27.21
C LEU A 3 -7.86 8.87 -26.50
N LEU A 4 -8.96 8.59 -27.21
CA LEU A 4 -10.06 7.75 -26.73
C LEU A 4 -9.62 6.32 -26.43
N SER A 5 -8.75 5.76 -27.28
CA SER A 5 -8.17 4.43 -27.06
C SER A 5 -7.25 4.42 -25.83
N TYR A 6 -6.51 5.51 -25.58
CA TYR A 6 -5.66 5.63 -24.40
C TYR A 6 -6.49 5.75 -23.12
N ILE A 7 -7.53 6.60 -23.11
CA ILE A 7 -8.45 6.75 -21.98
C ILE A 7 -9.15 5.41 -21.66
N ARG A 8 -9.66 4.72 -22.68
CA ARG A 8 -10.25 3.38 -22.50
C ARG A 8 -9.25 2.39 -21.92
N SER A 9 -7.97 2.50 -22.32
CA SER A 9 -6.92 1.63 -21.82
C SER A 9 -6.56 1.81 -20.35
N LEU A 10 -7.00 2.90 -19.70
CA LEU A 10 -6.81 3.10 -18.26
C LEU A 10 -7.62 2.10 -17.44
N TYR A 11 -8.82 1.74 -17.91
CA TYR A 11 -9.76 0.87 -17.21
C TYR A 11 -9.85 -0.55 -17.80
N LEU A 12 -8.88 -0.94 -18.62
CA LEU A 12 -8.76 -2.35 -19.02
C LEU A 12 -8.39 -3.19 -17.80
N LEU A 13 -8.99 -4.37 -17.65
CA LEU A 13 -8.75 -5.29 -16.53
C LEU A 13 -7.26 -5.51 -16.25
N ASP A 14 -6.47 -5.73 -17.31
CA ASP A 14 -5.02 -5.88 -17.25
C ASP A 14 -4.25 -4.65 -16.74
N THR A 15 -4.82 -3.45 -16.93
CA THR A 15 -4.28 -2.19 -16.38
C THR A 15 -4.82 -1.92 -14.97
N LEU A 16 -5.99 -2.45 -14.63
CA LEU A 16 -6.59 -2.34 -13.31
C LEU A 16 -5.82 -3.15 -12.28
N ASP A 17 -5.81 -4.46 -12.46
CA ASP A 17 -5.05 -5.41 -11.69
C ASP A 17 -5.03 -6.73 -12.46
N THR A 18 -3.84 -7.26 -12.69
CA THR A 18 -3.66 -8.48 -13.46
C THR A 18 -4.15 -9.72 -12.73
N ARG A 19 -4.40 -9.64 -11.42
CA ARG A 19 -5.03 -10.71 -10.62
C ARG A 19 -6.50 -10.93 -10.99
N PHE A 20 -7.16 -9.97 -11.65
CA PHE A 20 -8.52 -10.20 -12.18
C PHE A 20 -8.53 -11.08 -13.41
N THR A 21 -7.41 -11.17 -14.14
CA THR A 21 -7.32 -11.92 -15.40
C THR A 21 -6.41 -13.14 -15.29
N ASN A 22 -5.61 -13.25 -14.24
CA ASN A 22 -4.61 -14.31 -14.08
C ASN A 22 -4.62 -14.91 -12.67
N SER A 23 -4.42 -16.22 -12.58
CA SER A 23 -4.25 -16.92 -11.30
C SER A 23 -2.95 -16.50 -10.60
N SER A 24 -2.96 -16.46 -9.26
CA SER A 24 -1.77 -16.20 -8.44
C SER A 24 -0.68 -17.28 -8.56
N SER A 25 -1.03 -18.45 -9.11
CA SER A 25 -0.10 -19.55 -9.41
C SER A 25 0.57 -19.42 -10.78
N THR A 26 0.19 -18.45 -11.61
CA THR A 26 0.74 -18.27 -12.95
C THR A 26 1.89 -17.25 -12.92
N PRO A 27 3.10 -17.60 -13.38
CA PRO A 27 4.19 -16.64 -13.54
C PRO A 27 3.83 -15.48 -14.45
N TYR A 28 4.12 -14.24 -14.04
CA TYR A 28 3.64 -13.08 -14.80
C TYR A 28 4.26 -12.94 -16.20
N LYS A 29 5.49 -13.44 -16.42
CA LYS A 29 6.12 -13.37 -17.74
C LYS A 29 5.35 -14.14 -18.80
N THR A 30 4.72 -15.28 -18.45
CA THR A 30 3.89 -16.04 -19.39
C THR A 30 2.65 -15.24 -19.81
N VAL A 31 2.12 -14.41 -18.91
CA VAL A 31 1.01 -13.48 -19.20
C VAL A 31 1.46 -12.39 -20.18
N ILE A 32 2.63 -11.79 -19.97
CA ILE A 32 3.19 -10.80 -20.92
C ILE A 32 3.41 -11.42 -22.30
N GLU A 33 4.00 -12.61 -22.33
CA GLU A 33 4.25 -13.34 -23.57
C GLU A 33 2.92 -13.65 -24.27
N ALA A 34 1.94 -14.21 -23.56
CA ALA A 34 0.60 -14.44 -24.09
C ALA A 34 -0.04 -13.15 -24.65
N ARG A 35 0.13 -11.99 -23.99
CA ARG A 35 -0.35 -10.68 -24.50
C ARG A 35 0.35 -10.28 -25.81
N LYS A 36 1.66 -10.48 -25.91
CA LYS A 36 2.42 -10.20 -27.14
C LYS A 36 1.97 -11.13 -28.28
N HIS A 37 1.76 -12.42 -27.98
CA HIS A 37 1.33 -13.42 -28.95
C HIS A 37 -0.15 -13.27 -29.37
N ALA A 38 -1.03 -12.81 -28.46
CA ALA A 38 -2.44 -12.50 -28.76
C ALA A 38 -2.62 -11.35 -29.77
N SER A 39 -1.56 -10.55 -29.98
CA SER A 39 -1.51 -9.51 -31.02
C SER A 39 -1.19 -10.09 -32.41
N GLY A 40 -0.87 -11.39 -32.50
CA GLY A 40 -0.60 -12.13 -33.74
C GLY A 40 -1.72 -13.10 -34.15
N PRO A 41 -1.62 -13.71 -35.34
CA PRO A 41 -2.66 -14.59 -35.92
C PRO A 41 -2.67 -16.02 -35.34
N GLU A 42 -2.08 -16.25 -34.17
CA GLU A 42 -1.83 -17.60 -33.64
C GLU A 42 -3.12 -18.23 -33.05
N LYS A 43 -3.22 -19.57 -33.16
CA LYS A 43 -4.36 -20.36 -32.68
C LYS A 43 -4.33 -20.50 -31.15
N ASP A 44 -5.49 -20.40 -30.52
CA ASP A 44 -5.63 -20.60 -29.07
C ASP A 44 -5.57 -22.11 -28.75
N HIS A 45 -4.58 -22.51 -27.97
CA HIS A 45 -4.32 -23.90 -27.58
C HIS A 45 -4.85 -24.25 -26.16
N SER A 46 -5.67 -23.38 -25.55
CA SER A 46 -6.27 -23.66 -24.25
C SER A 46 -7.22 -24.86 -24.29
N ILE A 47 -7.20 -25.68 -23.23
CA ILE A 47 -8.13 -26.80 -23.04
C ILE A 47 -9.48 -26.20 -22.62
N HIS A 48 -10.45 -26.26 -23.52
CA HIS A 48 -11.78 -25.71 -23.30
C HIS A 48 -12.61 -26.59 -22.36
N GLY A 49 -13.34 -25.97 -21.43
CA GLY A 49 -14.34 -26.67 -20.62
C GLY A 49 -15.49 -27.20 -21.49
N GLU A 50 -16.18 -28.25 -21.03
CA GLU A 50 -17.33 -28.82 -21.74
C GLU A 50 -18.37 -27.73 -22.08
N GLY A 51 -18.72 -27.61 -23.36
CA GLY A 51 -19.75 -26.69 -23.86
C GLY A 51 -19.28 -25.31 -24.33
N VAL A 52 -17.97 -25.00 -24.31
CA VAL A 52 -17.45 -23.74 -24.87
C VAL A 52 -17.47 -23.77 -26.39
N ARG A 53 -18.27 -22.89 -27.01
CA ARG A 53 -18.32 -22.75 -28.48
C ARG A 53 -17.04 -22.07 -28.96
N THR A 54 -16.39 -22.61 -29.99
CA THR A 54 -15.18 -22.06 -30.59
C THR A 54 -15.44 -21.53 -32.00
N ASP A 55 -14.66 -20.54 -32.42
CA ASP A 55 -14.66 -20.05 -33.80
C ASP A 55 -13.83 -20.96 -34.74
N PHE A 56 -13.78 -20.63 -36.03
CA PHE A 56 -13.01 -21.40 -37.03
C PHE A 56 -11.49 -21.47 -36.74
N SER A 57 -10.98 -20.60 -35.85
CA SER A 57 -9.59 -20.58 -35.40
C SER A 57 -9.36 -21.30 -34.06
N GLY A 58 -10.41 -21.88 -33.46
CA GLY A 58 -10.36 -22.58 -32.18
C GLY A 58 -10.47 -21.67 -30.95
N ARG A 59 -10.76 -20.38 -31.13
CA ARG A 59 -10.89 -19.40 -30.03
C ARG A 59 -12.29 -19.47 -29.42
N PRO A 60 -12.43 -19.34 -28.09
CA PRO A 60 -13.74 -19.36 -27.44
C PRO A 60 -14.58 -18.15 -27.88
N ILE A 61 -15.79 -18.43 -28.38
CA ILE A 61 -16.75 -17.40 -28.76
C ILE A 61 -17.36 -16.85 -27.47
N ALA A 62 -16.98 -15.62 -27.13
CA ALA A 62 -17.60 -14.89 -26.04
C ALA A 62 -19.12 -14.74 -26.29
N GLN A 63 -19.91 -14.86 -25.23
CA GLN A 63 -21.35 -14.58 -25.32
C GLN A 63 -21.59 -13.15 -25.84
N PRO A 64 -22.63 -12.91 -26.66
CA PRO A 64 -22.93 -11.58 -27.16
C PRO A 64 -23.17 -10.62 -25.99
N SER A 65 -22.68 -9.39 -26.12
CA SER A 65 -22.77 -8.41 -25.04
C SER A 65 -24.23 -8.07 -24.74
N LYS A 66 -24.61 -8.14 -23.46
CA LYS A 66 -25.96 -7.77 -23.00
C LYS A 66 -26.19 -6.25 -22.94
N TRP A 67 -25.23 -5.45 -23.37
CA TRP A 67 -25.27 -3.98 -23.26
C TRP A 67 -26.36 -3.32 -24.10
N LYS A 68 -26.84 -4.02 -25.14
CA LYS A 68 -27.88 -3.54 -26.08
C LYS A 68 -29.24 -4.19 -25.85
N THR A 69 -29.46 -4.87 -24.72
CA THR A 69 -30.80 -5.42 -24.41
C THR A 69 -31.71 -4.31 -23.89
N LYS A 70 -33.04 -4.47 -24.08
CA LYS A 70 -34.04 -3.50 -23.58
C LYS A 70 -33.95 -3.30 -22.07
N GLU A 71 -33.71 -4.39 -21.33
CA GLU A 71 -33.45 -4.36 -19.88
C GLU A 71 -32.25 -3.48 -19.54
N PHE A 72 -31.15 -3.57 -20.31
CA PHE A 72 -29.97 -2.76 -20.06
C PHE A 72 -30.16 -1.28 -20.38
N TYR A 73 -30.98 -0.96 -21.40
CA TYR A 73 -31.41 0.41 -21.64
C TYR A 73 -32.21 0.99 -20.48
N LEU A 74 -33.08 0.21 -19.83
CA LEU A 74 -33.77 0.65 -18.60
C LEU A 74 -32.75 0.95 -17.49
N TYR A 75 -31.74 0.10 -17.29
CA TYR A 75 -30.68 0.37 -16.31
C TYR A 75 -29.90 1.65 -16.62
N TYR A 76 -29.62 1.95 -17.90
CA TYR A 76 -29.00 3.23 -18.27
C TYR A 76 -29.86 4.43 -17.88
N VAL A 77 -31.17 4.37 -18.14
CA VAL A 77 -32.10 5.45 -17.75
C VAL A 77 -32.11 5.61 -16.24
N VAL A 78 -32.26 4.52 -15.49
CA VAL A 78 -32.21 4.55 -14.02
C VAL A 78 -30.90 5.16 -13.53
N PHE A 79 -29.76 4.77 -14.08
CA PHE A 79 -28.45 5.30 -13.70
C PHE A 79 -28.34 6.81 -13.98
N ILE A 80 -28.71 7.25 -15.18
CA ILE A 80 -28.62 8.66 -15.61
C ILE A 80 -29.55 9.57 -14.79
N VAL A 81 -30.66 9.04 -14.28
CA VAL A 81 -31.59 9.83 -13.44
C VAL A 81 -31.21 9.75 -11.96
N ILE A 82 -31.07 8.54 -11.42
CA ILE A 82 -30.91 8.32 -9.99
C ILE A 82 -29.54 8.78 -9.51
N VAL A 83 -28.44 8.51 -10.22
CA VAL A 83 -27.11 8.88 -9.73
C VAL A 83 -26.96 10.41 -9.61
N PRO A 84 -27.27 11.23 -10.64
CA PRO A 84 -27.26 12.68 -10.46
C PRO A 84 -28.22 13.18 -9.38
N TYR A 85 -29.40 12.56 -9.24
CA TYR A 85 -30.33 12.90 -8.16
C TYR A 85 -29.72 12.63 -6.77
N MET A 86 -29.00 11.53 -6.59
CA MET A 86 -28.31 11.22 -5.33
C MET A 86 -27.31 12.33 -4.96
N PHE A 87 -26.43 12.70 -5.90
CA PHE A 87 -25.49 13.81 -5.70
C PHE A 87 -26.20 15.14 -5.48
N TRP A 88 -27.31 15.39 -6.19
CA TRP A 88 -28.09 16.60 -6.02
C TRP A 88 -28.64 16.73 -4.60
N VAL A 89 -29.19 15.66 -4.01
CA VAL A 89 -29.77 15.71 -2.65
C VAL A 89 -28.70 16.03 -1.60
N ALA A 90 -27.52 15.42 -1.70
CA ALA A 90 -26.41 15.70 -0.78
C ALA A 90 -25.82 17.10 -1.01
N PHE A 91 -25.79 17.57 -2.25
CA PHE A 91 -25.42 18.94 -2.60
C PHE A 91 -26.42 19.97 -2.06
N ASP A 92 -27.72 19.68 -2.12
CA ASP A 92 -28.82 20.59 -1.76
C ASP A 92 -28.69 21.07 -0.30
N VAL A 93 -28.40 20.12 0.60
CA VAL A 93 -28.13 20.35 2.04
C VAL A 93 -26.73 20.88 2.34
N SER A 94 -25.83 20.84 1.36
CA SER A 94 -24.46 21.37 1.45
C SER A 94 -24.34 22.81 0.95
N ARG A 95 -25.45 23.52 0.70
CA ARG A 95 -25.45 24.91 0.22
C ARG A 95 -25.51 25.90 1.38
N PRO A 96 -24.97 27.12 1.20
CA PRO A 96 -25.14 28.21 2.15
C PRO A 96 -26.60 28.61 2.41
N SER A 97 -27.51 28.27 1.49
CA SER A 97 -28.95 28.51 1.63
C SER A 97 -29.65 27.51 2.55
N ASP A 98 -28.99 26.42 2.93
CA ASP A 98 -29.57 25.42 3.83
C ASP A 98 -29.67 25.99 5.26
N PRO A 99 -30.80 25.82 5.97
CA PRO A 99 -30.97 26.38 7.32
C PRO A 99 -29.95 25.84 8.32
N ASN A 100 -29.39 24.64 8.12
CA ASN A 100 -28.40 24.03 8.98
C ASN A 100 -26.96 24.41 8.64
N TYR A 101 -26.72 25.18 7.57
CA TYR A 101 -25.36 25.49 7.10
C TYR A 101 -24.45 26.12 8.17
N HIS A 102 -24.99 27.04 8.96
CA HIS A 102 -24.27 27.72 10.04
C HIS A 102 -23.69 26.74 11.09
N LYS A 103 -24.28 25.54 11.25
CA LYS A 103 -23.84 24.54 12.23
C LYS A 103 -22.49 23.91 11.88
N PHE A 104 -22.17 23.78 10.59
CA PHE A 104 -20.96 23.09 10.13
C PHE A 104 -20.03 23.98 9.30
N GLU A 105 -20.42 25.22 8.96
CA GLU A 105 -19.62 26.13 8.16
C GLU A 105 -18.19 26.32 8.69
N HIS A 106 -18.05 26.39 10.02
CA HIS A 106 -16.76 26.57 10.70
C HIS A 106 -15.78 25.39 10.52
N LEU A 107 -16.28 24.22 10.11
CA LEU A 107 -15.47 23.02 9.81
C LEU A 107 -14.98 23.01 8.35
N LEU A 108 -15.52 23.90 7.51
CA LEU A 108 -15.17 23.98 6.10
C LEU A 108 -13.95 24.89 5.90
N SER A 109 -13.11 24.52 4.93
CA SER A 109 -11.92 25.31 4.56
C SER A 109 -12.13 26.00 3.20
N PRO A 110 -11.39 27.09 2.89
CA PRO A 110 -11.36 27.64 1.55
C PRO A 110 -10.94 26.58 0.50
N GLY A 111 -11.72 26.45 -0.57
CA GLY A 111 -11.49 25.52 -1.66
C GLY A 111 -10.88 26.20 -2.89
N TRP A 112 -10.41 25.40 -3.85
CA TRP A 112 -9.92 25.90 -5.14
C TRP A 112 -11.02 26.00 -6.20
N VAL A 113 -12.20 25.39 -5.97
CA VAL A 113 -13.37 25.52 -6.84
C VAL A 113 -14.03 26.89 -6.59
N PRO A 114 -14.21 27.74 -7.62
CA PRO A 114 -14.78 29.07 -7.47
C PRO A 114 -16.14 29.06 -6.75
N GLY A 115 -16.28 29.87 -5.70
CA GLY A 115 -17.51 29.99 -4.92
C GLY A 115 -17.82 28.78 -4.02
N ARG A 116 -16.91 27.81 -3.88
CA ARG A 116 -17.10 26.62 -3.04
C ARG A 116 -16.01 26.44 -1.99
N LYS A 117 -16.42 26.11 -0.77
CA LYS A 117 -15.53 25.63 0.30
C LYS A 117 -15.28 24.13 0.10
N ILE A 118 -14.32 23.58 0.83
CA ILE A 118 -14.03 22.15 0.85
C ILE A 118 -14.28 21.57 2.24
N ASP A 119 -14.91 20.40 2.28
CA ASP A 119 -15.00 19.60 3.50
C ASP A 119 -13.67 18.88 3.76
N LYS A 120 -12.86 19.48 4.64
CA LYS A 120 -11.62 18.91 5.18
C LYS A 120 -11.77 18.47 6.65
N SER A 121 -13.01 18.26 7.10
CA SER A 121 -13.27 17.99 8.51
C SER A 121 -12.78 16.60 8.96
N ASP A 122 -12.55 15.65 8.05
CA ASP A 122 -11.87 14.38 8.33
C ASP A 122 -10.37 14.60 8.56
N ALA A 123 -9.85 14.17 9.72
CA ALA A 123 -8.46 14.39 10.10
C ALA A 123 -7.46 13.56 9.27
N GLN A 124 -7.85 12.37 8.81
CA GLN A 124 -6.98 11.50 8.03
C GLN A 124 -6.83 12.05 6.60
N TYR A 125 -7.95 12.43 5.98
CA TYR A 125 -7.94 13.04 4.66
C TYR A 125 -7.23 14.40 4.67
N SER A 126 -7.54 15.27 5.63
CA SER A 126 -6.90 16.60 5.70
C SER A 126 -5.39 16.50 5.89
N THR A 127 -4.92 15.62 6.78
CA THR A 127 -3.48 15.37 6.98
C THR A 127 -2.82 14.85 5.70
N PHE A 128 -3.42 13.88 5.01
CA PHE A 128 -2.90 13.38 3.74
C PHE A 128 -2.82 14.47 2.67
N ARG A 129 -3.91 15.23 2.50
CA ARG A 129 -4.03 16.30 1.51
C ARG A 129 -3.02 17.43 1.74
N ASP A 130 -2.86 17.87 2.99
CA ASP A 130 -1.95 18.97 3.32
C ASP A 130 -0.48 18.56 3.17
N ASN A 131 -0.18 17.27 3.34
CA ASN A 131 1.15 16.72 3.10
C ASN A 131 1.40 16.25 1.67
N LEU A 132 0.39 16.30 0.79
CA LEU A 132 0.47 15.78 -0.58
C LEU A 132 1.64 16.36 -1.40
N PRO A 133 2.00 17.65 -1.31
CA PRO A 133 3.17 18.19 -2.01
C PRO A 133 4.48 17.57 -1.53
N TYR A 134 4.67 17.41 -0.22
CA TYR A 134 5.87 16.78 0.36
C TYR A 134 5.96 15.31 0.00
N LEU A 135 4.82 14.61 0.06
CA LEU A 135 4.72 13.23 -0.41
C LEU A 135 5.10 13.16 -1.89
N GLY A 136 4.61 14.08 -2.74
CA GLY A 136 4.88 14.10 -4.17
C GLY A 136 6.38 14.23 -4.47
N ILE A 137 7.07 15.10 -3.73
CA ILE A 137 8.54 15.21 -3.77
C ILE A 137 9.18 13.88 -3.38
N LEU A 138 8.73 13.24 -2.31
CA LEU A 138 9.26 11.95 -1.85
C LEU A 138 9.17 10.86 -2.92
N ILE A 139 8.03 10.73 -3.61
CA ILE A 139 7.84 9.73 -4.68
C ILE A 139 8.79 9.97 -5.86
N LEU A 140 9.14 11.22 -6.15
CA LEU A 140 10.11 11.54 -7.22
C LEU A 140 11.56 11.34 -6.75
N VAL A 141 11.88 11.82 -5.55
CA VAL A 141 13.25 11.83 -5.01
C VAL A 141 13.71 10.43 -4.63
N HIS A 142 12.88 9.61 -4.00
CA HIS A 142 13.25 8.25 -3.58
C HIS A 142 13.80 7.36 -4.73
N PRO A 143 13.12 7.21 -5.89
CA PRO A 143 13.67 6.43 -7.00
C PRO A 143 14.87 7.10 -7.66
N LEU A 144 14.97 8.43 -7.66
CA LEU A 144 16.16 9.14 -8.15
C LEU A 144 17.39 8.87 -7.26
N LEU A 145 17.24 8.99 -5.94
CA LEU A 145 18.28 8.63 -4.97
C LEU A 145 18.70 7.18 -5.12
N ARG A 146 17.74 6.27 -5.35
CA ARG A 146 18.04 4.86 -5.62
C ARG A 146 18.86 4.69 -6.89
N LYS A 147 18.52 5.39 -7.98
CA LYS A 147 19.30 5.35 -9.23
C LYS A 147 20.71 5.89 -9.04
N ILE A 148 20.86 7.00 -8.31
CA ILE A 148 22.18 7.57 -7.96
C ILE A 148 22.98 6.58 -7.14
N TYR A 149 22.39 6.00 -6.08
CA TYR A 149 23.03 4.99 -5.26
C TYR A 149 23.50 3.78 -6.08
N ASN A 150 22.64 3.28 -6.97
CA ASN A 150 22.99 2.15 -7.84
C ASN A 150 24.12 2.49 -8.82
N SER A 151 24.17 3.73 -9.31
CA SER A 151 25.26 4.22 -10.16
C SER A 151 26.58 4.34 -9.39
N LEU A 152 26.53 4.72 -8.10
CA LEU A 152 27.72 4.86 -7.24
C LEU A 152 28.23 3.50 -6.74
N ARG A 153 27.33 2.52 -6.57
CA ARG A 153 27.66 1.16 -6.15
C ARG A 153 27.19 0.14 -7.18
N PRO A 154 27.75 0.14 -8.40
CA PRO A 154 27.32 -0.80 -9.43
C PRO A 154 27.53 -2.24 -8.96
N ILE A 155 26.56 -3.10 -9.28
CA ILE A 155 26.69 -4.54 -9.05
C ILE A 155 27.84 -5.03 -9.93
N ARG A 156 28.95 -5.43 -9.31
CA ARG A 156 30.10 -6.02 -10.00
C ARG A 156 29.79 -7.48 -10.35
N GLY A 157 28.82 -7.68 -11.26
CA GLY A 157 28.38 -8.97 -11.77
C GLY A 157 28.84 -9.16 -13.21
N THR A 158 30.03 -9.74 -13.34
CA THR A 158 30.57 -10.59 -14.41
C THR A 158 30.21 -10.28 -15.88
N GLN A 159 31.23 -9.81 -16.61
CA GLN A 159 31.30 -9.90 -18.07
C GLN A 159 30.90 -11.29 -18.58
N LYS A 160 30.17 -11.30 -19.71
CA LYS A 160 29.96 -12.42 -20.64
C LYS A 160 30.93 -13.61 -20.42
N LEU A 161 30.52 -14.59 -19.61
CA LEU A 161 31.10 -15.94 -19.72
C LEU A 161 30.13 -16.76 -20.58
N ASN A 162 30.47 -16.87 -21.87
CA ASN A 162 29.88 -17.87 -22.75
C ASN A 162 30.16 -19.26 -22.14
N SER A 163 29.15 -19.98 -21.66
CA SER A 163 29.10 -21.44 -21.81
C SER A 163 27.76 -22.02 -21.35
N ILE A 164 27.17 -22.72 -22.30
CA ILE A 164 26.17 -23.77 -22.23
C ILE A 164 26.38 -24.62 -20.96
N GLY A 165 25.49 -24.49 -19.96
CA GLY A 165 25.37 -25.45 -18.84
C GLY A 165 25.36 -24.95 -17.39
N LYS A 166 25.66 -23.67 -17.08
CA LYS A 166 25.75 -23.14 -15.69
C LYS A 166 24.85 -21.92 -15.40
N THR A 167 23.63 -21.90 -15.91
CA THR A 167 22.73 -20.73 -15.85
C THR A 167 22.17 -20.43 -14.45
N HIS A 168 21.95 -21.44 -13.60
CA HIS A 168 21.28 -21.25 -12.29
C HIS A 168 22.20 -20.58 -11.25
N ASN A 169 23.41 -21.10 -11.05
CA ASN A 169 24.36 -20.55 -10.06
C ASN A 169 24.74 -19.09 -10.34
N VAL A 170 24.81 -18.70 -11.62
CA VAL A 170 25.07 -17.30 -12.01
C VAL A 170 23.87 -16.41 -11.69
N SER A 171 22.65 -16.92 -11.87
CA SER A 171 21.42 -16.19 -11.54
C SER A 171 21.27 -15.92 -10.04
N ASP A 172 21.66 -16.87 -9.20
CA ASP A 172 21.58 -16.72 -7.74
C ASP A 172 22.61 -15.70 -7.22
N ILE A 173 23.84 -15.73 -7.74
CA ILE A 173 24.89 -14.75 -7.40
C ILE A 173 24.48 -13.34 -7.82
N ASP A 174 23.94 -13.17 -9.02
CA ASP A 174 23.41 -11.88 -9.50
C ASP A 174 22.24 -11.39 -8.62
N GLY A 175 21.37 -12.32 -8.22
CA GLY A 175 20.22 -12.04 -7.34
C GLY A 175 20.66 -11.57 -5.96
N ASP A 176 21.63 -12.25 -5.34
CA ASP A 176 22.16 -11.90 -4.03
C ASP A 176 22.90 -10.56 -4.05
N ALA A 177 23.66 -10.27 -5.10
CA ALA A 177 24.33 -8.98 -5.26
C ALA A 177 23.32 -7.83 -5.43
N ARG A 178 22.20 -8.06 -6.12
CA ARG A 178 21.11 -7.09 -6.23
C ARG A 178 20.37 -6.90 -4.89
N LEU A 179 20.13 -7.98 -4.16
CA LEU A 179 19.55 -7.92 -2.81
C LEU A 179 20.43 -7.08 -1.90
N GLU A 180 21.74 -7.32 -1.88
CA GLU A 180 22.70 -6.58 -1.06
C GLU A 180 22.65 -5.07 -1.35
N GLN A 181 22.69 -4.70 -2.64
CA GLN A 181 22.61 -3.30 -3.07
C GLN A 181 21.27 -2.66 -2.66
N ARG A 182 20.14 -3.34 -2.92
CA ARG A 182 18.80 -2.81 -2.64
C ARG A 182 18.48 -2.73 -1.16
N ALA A 183 18.74 -3.79 -0.40
CA ALA A 183 18.51 -3.82 1.04
C ALA A 183 19.39 -2.79 1.75
N SER A 184 20.63 -2.56 1.29
CA SER A 184 21.48 -1.52 1.87
C SER A 184 20.93 -0.10 1.65
N PHE A 185 20.41 0.17 0.45
CA PHE A 185 19.73 1.44 0.18
C PHE A 185 18.45 1.57 1.02
N ASP A 186 17.59 0.55 1.00
CA ASP A 186 16.31 0.55 1.71
C ASP A 186 16.52 0.74 3.22
N PHE A 187 17.50 0.07 3.80
CA PHE A 187 17.89 0.23 5.20
C PHE A 187 18.33 1.65 5.53
N GLY A 188 19.28 2.20 4.77
CA GLY A 188 19.79 3.55 5.00
C GLY A 188 18.72 4.62 4.81
N PHE A 189 17.91 4.48 3.75
CA PHE A 189 16.81 5.38 3.46
C PHE A 189 15.72 5.29 4.53
N ALA A 190 15.37 4.09 5.00
CA ALA A 190 14.39 3.89 6.06
C ALA A 190 14.80 4.60 7.37
N LEU A 191 16.07 4.51 7.77
CA LEU A 191 16.55 5.23 8.96
C LEU A 191 16.43 6.75 8.81
N PHE A 192 16.89 7.29 7.68
CA PHE A 192 16.75 8.72 7.38
C PHE A 192 15.27 9.14 7.36
N TYR A 193 14.43 8.35 6.69
CA TYR A 193 13.00 8.60 6.57
C TYR A 193 12.30 8.61 7.93
N LEU A 194 12.61 7.65 8.82
CA LEU A 194 12.06 7.60 10.17
C LEU A 194 12.54 8.77 11.05
N ILE A 195 13.78 9.23 10.91
CA ILE A 195 14.26 10.41 11.63
C ILE A 195 13.43 11.64 11.22
N CYS A 196 13.19 11.83 9.92
CA CYS A 196 12.35 12.92 9.45
C CYS A 196 10.89 12.81 9.93
N LEU A 197 10.33 11.60 9.92
CA LEU A 197 8.94 11.38 10.33
C LEU A 197 8.73 11.47 11.84
N HIS A 198 9.61 10.88 12.65
CA HIS A 198 9.36 10.63 14.07
C HIS A 198 10.38 11.24 15.02
N GLY A 199 11.43 11.88 14.49
CA GLY A 199 12.49 12.50 15.29
C GLY A 199 13.09 11.54 16.32
N PHE A 200 13.11 11.92 17.60
CA PHE A 200 13.68 11.06 18.65
C PHE A 200 12.91 9.76 18.88
N SER A 201 11.62 9.71 18.56
CA SER A 201 10.80 8.49 18.75
C SER A 201 11.29 7.30 17.90
N ILE A 202 12.16 7.53 16.91
CA ILE A 202 12.85 6.44 16.20
C ILE A 202 13.56 5.46 17.14
N ALA A 203 14.12 5.93 18.26
CA ALA A 203 14.81 5.05 19.20
C ALA A 203 13.84 4.02 19.83
N LYS A 204 12.61 4.43 20.13
CA LYS A 204 11.53 3.56 20.64
C LYS A 204 11.17 2.51 19.60
N ILE A 205 10.98 2.94 18.34
CA ILE A 205 10.64 2.06 17.22
C ILE A 205 11.73 1.01 17.00
N ILE A 206 12.99 1.43 16.88
CA ILE A 206 14.12 0.51 16.67
C ILE A 206 14.29 -0.45 17.84
N PHE A 207 14.06 0.00 19.07
CA PHE A 207 14.10 -0.86 20.25
C PHE A 207 13.03 -1.97 20.21
N ILE A 208 11.78 -1.61 19.88
CA ILE A 208 10.69 -2.57 19.72
C ILE A 208 11.01 -3.57 18.60
N LEU A 209 11.50 -3.08 17.46
CA LEU A 209 11.90 -3.91 16.32
C LEU A 209 13.02 -4.88 16.70
N TYR A 210 14.01 -4.42 17.47
CA TYR A 210 15.12 -5.25 17.94
C TYR A 210 14.65 -6.36 18.88
N ILE A 211 13.80 -6.05 19.86
CA ILE A 211 13.22 -7.06 20.77
C ILE A 211 12.46 -8.12 19.96
N ASN A 212 11.62 -7.68 19.02
CA ASN A 212 10.82 -8.57 18.19
C ASN A 212 11.70 -9.49 17.33
N TYR A 213 12.73 -8.94 16.67
CA TYR A 213 13.69 -9.72 15.91
C TYR A 213 14.43 -10.77 16.76
N LYS A 214 14.84 -10.40 17.98
CA LYS A 214 15.51 -11.33 18.90
C LYS A 214 14.55 -12.41 19.40
N ALA A 215 13.30 -12.07 19.68
CA ALA A 215 12.28 -13.03 20.06
C ALA A 215 12.07 -14.09 18.97
N ALA A 216 12.09 -13.70 17.69
CA ALA A 216 11.97 -14.64 16.58
C ALA A 216 13.23 -15.49 16.37
N THR A 217 14.41 -14.86 16.40
CA THR A 217 15.67 -15.50 15.94
C THR A 217 16.46 -16.23 17.01
N ARG A 218 16.26 -15.92 18.30
CA ARG A 218 17.05 -16.49 19.41
C ARG A 218 16.28 -17.49 20.27
N LEU A 219 14.96 -17.52 20.19
CA LEU A 219 14.14 -18.41 21.01
C LEU A 219 13.93 -19.78 20.34
N PRO A 220 13.61 -20.83 21.12
CA PRO A 220 13.30 -22.14 20.57
C PRO A 220 12.14 -22.07 19.58
N ARG A 221 12.30 -22.71 18.41
CA ARG A 221 11.33 -22.70 17.30
C ARG A 221 9.88 -22.94 17.76
N ARG A 222 9.65 -23.87 18.69
CA ARG A 222 8.31 -24.23 19.20
C ARG A 222 7.58 -23.07 19.85
N LEU A 223 8.32 -22.11 20.42
CA LEU A 223 7.76 -20.96 21.13
C LEU A 223 7.56 -19.74 20.23
N VAL A 224 8.23 -19.70 19.07
CA VAL A 224 8.24 -18.52 18.18
C VAL A 224 6.83 -18.04 17.80
N PRO A 225 5.87 -18.89 17.39
CA PRO A 225 4.53 -18.42 17.04
C PRO A 225 3.79 -17.79 18.22
N ALA A 226 3.78 -18.46 19.38
CA ALA A 226 3.08 -17.96 20.57
C ALA A 226 3.69 -16.64 21.05
N ILE A 227 5.01 -16.56 21.14
CA ILE A 227 5.71 -15.35 21.58
C ILE A 227 5.52 -14.21 20.57
N THR A 228 5.51 -14.51 19.27
CA THR A 228 5.23 -13.52 18.22
C THR A 228 3.88 -12.86 18.45
N TRP A 229 2.80 -13.63 18.63
CA TRP A 229 1.47 -13.08 18.85
C TRP A 229 1.37 -12.34 20.17
N ILE A 230 1.83 -12.94 21.27
CA ILE A 230 1.78 -12.32 22.60
C ILE A 230 2.54 -10.99 22.61
N LEU A 231 3.77 -10.97 22.10
CA LEU A 231 4.62 -9.78 22.09
C LEU A 231 3.99 -8.68 21.22
N ASN A 232 3.60 -8.99 19.98
CA ASN A 232 3.06 -8.00 19.05
C ASN A 232 1.71 -7.43 19.53
N ILE A 233 0.79 -8.26 20.04
CA ILE A 233 -0.49 -7.80 20.60
C ILE A 233 -0.24 -6.95 21.85
N SER A 234 0.66 -7.37 22.74
CA SER A 234 1.00 -6.60 23.94
C SER A 234 1.58 -5.23 23.56
N ILE A 235 2.41 -5.15 22.52
CA ILE A 235 2.94 -3.87 22.02
C ILE A 235 1.82 -2.99 21.48
N LEU A 236 0.82 -3.53 20.75
CA LEU A 236 -0.32 -2.74 20.28
C LEU A 236 -1.08 -2.10 21.45
N PHE A 237 -1.38 -2.89 22.50
CA PHE A 237 -2.04 -2.36 23.70
C PHE A 237 -1.16 -1.35 24.44
N ALA A 238 0.13 -1.65 24.62
CA ALA A 238 1.04 -0.75 25.31
C ALA A 238 1.23 0.58 24.54
N ASN A 239 1.28 0.53 23.21
CA ASN A 239 1.35 1.71 22.36
C ASN A 239 0.13 2.63 22.55
N GLU A 240 -1.08 2.06 22.58
CA GLU A 240 -2.33 2.80 22.77
C GLU A 240 -2.45 3.31 24.23
N LEU A 241 -2.30 2.43 25.22
CA LEU A 241 -2.46 2.76 26.64
C LEU A 241 -1.40 3.76 27.14
N CYS A 242 -0.19 3.72 26.59
CA CYS A 242 0.89 4.62 26.96
C CYS A 242 1.06 5.83 26.02
N ASN A 243 0.19 6.00 25.00
CA ASN A 243 0.27 7.05 23.99
C ASN A 243 1.68 7.18 23.36
N GLY A 244 2.25 6.07 22.89
CA GLY A 244 3.55 6.07 22.20
C GLY A 244 4.77 6.34 23.11
N TYR A 245 4.65 6.06 24.42
CA TYR A 245 5.71 6.15 25.43
C TYR A 245 6.42 7.52 25.46
N LYS A 246 5.70 8.59 25.81
CA LYS A 246 6.28 9.94 25.97
C LYS A 246 7.55 9.92 26.84
N TYR A 247 8.63 10.51 26.34
CA TYR A 247 9.91 10.57 27.06
C TYR A 247 9.75 11.28 28.40
N ALA A 248 8.95 12.34 28.47
CA ALA A 248 8.68 13.04 29.74
C ALA A 248 8.20 12.07 30.83
N ARG A 249 7.24 11.19 30.52
CA ARG A 249 6.71 10.19 31.47
C ARG A 249 7.73 9.12 31.85
N ILE A 250 8.61 8.74 30.91
CA ILE A 250 9.69 7.79 31.20
C ILE A 250 10.66 8.41 32.20
N VAL A 251 11.03 9.68 32.01
CA VAL A 251 11.91 10.41 32.91
C VAL A 251 11.27 10.55 34.30
N ASP A 252 10.00 10.93 34.37
CA ASP A 252 9.26 11.07 35.63
C ASP A 252 9.21 9.76 36.43
N PHE A 253 9.13 8.61 35.75
CA PHE A 253 9.15 7.30 36.40
C PHE A 253 10.47 6.99 37.12
N PHE A 254 11.60 7.50 36.61
CA PHE A 254 12.92 7.29 37.19
C PHE A 254 13.37 8.41 38.13
N LEU A 255 12.66 9.54 38.19
CA LEU A 255 12.98 10.64 39.09
C LEU A 255 12.54 10.32 40.54
N PRO A 256 13.39 10.56 41.55
CA PRO A 256 13.02 10.34 42.95
C PRO A 256 11.89 11.30 43.38
N VAL A 257 10.91 10.77 44.11
CA VAL A 257 9.67 11.44 44.56
C VAL A 257 9.90 12.61 45.55
N SER A 258 11.15 12.87 45.94
CA SER A 258 11.52 13.83 46.98
C SER A 258 11.99 15.17 46.40
N GLY A 259 11.04 16.06 46.08
CA GLY A 259 11.32 17.47 45.74
C GLY A 259 10.39 18.00 44.65
N GLU A 260 10.14 19.32 44.67
CA GLU A 260 9.31 20.02 43.67
C GLU A 260 9.60 19.52 42.26
N LEU A 261 8.61 18.89 41.60
CA LEU A 261 8.78 18.44 40.22
C LEU A 261 9.10 19.65 39.35
N PRO A 262 10.22 19.67 38.62
CA PRO A 262 10.49 20.70 37.63
C PRO A 262 9.32 20.76 36.64
N THR A 263 8.85 21.97 36.33
CA THR A 263 7.73 22.18 35.39
C THR A 263 8.04 21.72 33.96
N SER A 264 9.30 21.45 33.65
CA SER A 264 9.74 20.80 32.40
C SER A 264 10.97 19.92 32.68
N ASN A 265 10.95 18.70 32.16
CA ASN A 265 12.09 17.78 32.19
C ASN A 265 12.72 17.68 30.78
N TRP A 266 13.92 17.09 30.67
CA TRP A 266 14.58 16.92 29.35
C TRP A 266 13.82 15.97 28.42
N GLY A 267 12.90 15.15 28.97
CA GLY A 267 11.98 14.33 28.20
C GLY A 267 10.93 15.16 27.45
N ASP A 268 10.45 16.26 28.03
CA ASP A 268 9.57 17.21 27.34
C ASP A 268 10.26 17.85 26.13
N TRP A 269 11.55 18.18 26.27
CA TRP A 269 12.37 18.67 25.17
C TRP A 269 12.46 17.61 24.05
N MET A 270 12.73 16.35 24.38
CA MET A 270 12.79 15.27 23.38
C MET A 270 11.44 15.01 22.70
N ASP A 271 10.35 15.02 23.46
CA ASP A 271 8.99 14.86 22.91
C ASP A 271 8.60 16.04 22.00
N GLY A 272 9.19 17.23 22.21
CA GLY A 272 9.04 18.40 21.33
C GLY A 272 9.63 18.20 19.92
N TYR A 273 10.61 17.32 19.75
CA TYR A 273 11.21 16.98 18.45
C TYR A 273 10.69 15.63 17.93
N GLY A 274 9.36 15.50 17.83
CA GLY A 274 8.68 14.31 17.33
C GLY A 274 8.66 14.14 15.80
N GLY A 275 9.34 14.99 15.02
CA GLY A 275 9.33 14.95 13.55
C GLY A 275 8.00 15.40 12.93
N LEU A 276 7.82 15.12 11.62
CA LEU A 276 6.63 15.51 10.86
C LEU A 276 5.34 14.84 11.35
N MET A 277 5.45 13.63 11.89
CA MET A 277 4.35 12.80 12.39
C MET A 277 4.73 12.23 13.75
N SER A 278 4.58 13.04 14.80
CA SER A 278 4.97 12.67 16.18
C SER A 278 4.27 11.43 16.74
N ARG A 279 3.06 11.14 16.25
CA ARG A 279 2.25 9.98 16.64
C ARG A 279 2.64 8.71 15.89
N TRP A 280 3.87 8.25 16.14
CA TRP A 280 4.42 7.05 15.51
C TRP A 280 3.60 5.79 15.84
N GLU A 281 2.96 5.76 17.02
CA GLU A 281 2.22 4.62 17.54
C GLU A 281 1.02 4.22 16.67
N ILE A 282 0.38 5.17 15.99
CA ILE A 282 -0.76 4.89 15.10
C ILE A 282 -0.30 4.08 13.88
N LEU A 283 0.79 4.53 13.25
CA LEU A 283 1.30 3.94 12.01
C LEU A 283 2.02 2.60 12.29
N PHE A 284 2.54 2.46 13.50
CA PHE A 284 3.18 1.23 13.94
C PHE A 284 2.22 0.02 13.90
N ASN A 285 0.91 0.22 13.95
CA ASN A 285 -0.10 -0.83 13.80
C ASN A 285 0.08 -1.63 12.48
N ILE A 286 0.41 -0.94 11.38
CA ILE A 286 0.70 -1.60 10.10
C ILE A 286 2.05 -2.31 10.14
N THR A 287 3.03 -1.71 10.83
CA THR A 287 4.37 -2.30 11.01
C THR A 287 4.30 -3.62 11.76
N VAL A 288 3.45 -3.73 12.80
CA VAL A 288 3.24 -4.97 13.57
C VAL A 288 2.89 -6.16 12.68
N LEU A 289 2.07 -5.96 11.65
CA LEU A 289 1.71 -7.03 10.71
C LEU A 289 2.91 -7.54 9.91
N ARG A 290 3.87 -6.66 9.58
CA ARG A 290 5.16 -7.06 8.99
C ARG A 290 6.02 -7.84 9.98
N LEU A 291 6.04 -7.43 11.26
CA LEU A 291 6.81 -8.15 12.28
C LEU A 291 6.30 -9.58 12.45
N ILE A 292 4.97 -9.73 12.51
CA ILE A 292 4.34 -11.05 12.55
C ILE A 292 4.69 -11.84 11.30
N SER A 293 4.60 -11.24 10.10
CA SER A 293 4.97 -11.92 8.85
C SER A 293 6.42 -12.41 8.86
N PHE A 294 7.37 -11.55 9.25
CA PHE A 294 8.79 -11.93 9.34
C PHE A 294 9.00 -13.11 10.29
N ASN A 295 8.40 -13.06 11.48
CA ASN A 295 8.58 -14.09 12.49
C ASN A 295 8.00 -15.44 12.03
N MET A 296 6.85 -15.42 11.36
CA MET A 296 6.22 -16.63 10.82
C MET A 296 6.99 -17.18 9.62
N ASP A 297 7.45 -16.32 8.71
CA ASP A 297 8.30 -16.69 7.57
C ASP A 297 9.61 -17.34 8.06
N TYR A 298 10.23 -16.77 9.09
CA TYR A 298 11.42 -17.34 9.74
C TYR A 298 11.11 -18.68 10.44
N TYR A 299 9.99 -18.76 11.18
CA TYR A 299 9.58 -20.00 11.84
C TYR A 299 9.39 -21.17 10.86
N TRP A 300 8.79 -20.89 9.70
CA TRP A 300 8.57 -21.88 8.66
C TRP A 300 9.86 -22.25 7.93
N SER A 301 10.77 -21.30 7.71
CA SER A 301 12.07 -21.57 7.06
C SER A 301 12.93 -22.55 7.88
N LEU A 302 12.84 -22.52 9.22
CA LEU A 302 13.52 -23.48 10.10
C LEU A 302 13.00 -24.92 10.01
N GLY A 303 11.77 -25.11 9.55
CA GLY A 303 11.12 -26.43 9.48
C GLY A 303 11.33 -27.16 8.16
N TYR A 304 11.54 -26.41 7.09
CA TYR A 304 11.89 -26.96 5.79
C TYR A 304 13.38 -27.29 5.80
N LYS A 305 13.71 -28.59 5.77
CA LYS A 305 15.05 -29.00 5.33
C LYS A 305 15.25 -28.37 3.95
N GLY A 306 16.32 -27.60 3.79
CA GLY A 306 16.64 -26.81 2.59
C GLY A 306 16.87 -27.63 1.33
N GLU A 307 15.87 -28.39 0.88
CA GLU A 307 15.71 -28.73 -0.52
C GLU A 307 15.18 -27.47 -1.19
N ASN A 308 15.97 -26.90 -2.08
CA ASN A 308 15.54 -25.80 -2.94
C ASN A 308 14.29 -26.27 -3.71
N LEU A 309 13.10 -25.90 -3.24
CA LEU A 309 11.83 -26.18 -3.93
C LEU A 309 11.87 -25.66 -5.37
N ILE A 310 12.66 -24.61 -5.61
CA ILE A 310 13.00 -24.06 -6.92
C ILE A 310 13.70 -25.12 -7.78
N GLU A 311 14.77 -25.76 -7.28
CA GLU A 311 15.49 -26.82 -8.01
C GLU A 311 14.62 -28.07 -8.22
N LYS A 312 13.88 -28.50 -7.18
CA LYS A 312 13.02 -29.68 -7.25
C LYS A 312 11.87 -29.53 -8.25
N LYS A 313 11.30 -28.32 -8.32
CA LYS A 313 10.24 -27.99 -9.28
C LYS A 313 10.78 -27.43 -10.60
N GLN A 314 12.10 -27.33 -10.77
CA GLN A 314 12.77 -26.72 -11.93
C GLN A 314 12.21 -25.34 -12.29
N LEU A 315 11.91 -24.53 -11.27
CA LEU A 315 11.34 -23.20 -11.45
C LEU A 315 12.44 -22.19 -11.81
N ASP A 316 12.10 -21.22 -12.67
CA ASP A 316 12.95 -20.05 -12.92
C ASP A 316 12.77 -19.05 -11.76
N ALA A 317 13.80 -18.87 -10.94
CA ALA A 317 13.80 -17.92 -9.82
C ALA A 317 13.47 -16.47 -10.24
N ARG A 318 13.79 -16.10 -11.49
CA ARG A 318 13.49 -14.76 -12.04
C ARG A 318 12.02 -14.60 -12.44
N ASN A 319 11.28 -15.70 -12.52
CA ASN A 319 9.91 -15.74 -13.01
C ASN A 319 9.02 -16.64 -12.12
N LEU A 320 9.07 -16.42 -10.82
CA LEU A 320 8.16 -17.07 -9.88
C LEU A 320 6.75 -16.45 -9.95
N SER A 321 5.74 -17.27 -9.69
CA SER A 321 4.36 -16.80 -9.49
C SER A 321 4.24 -16.03 -8.17
N GLU A 322 3.20 -15.20 -8.02
CA GLU A 322 2.97 -14.45 -6.76
C GLU A 322 2.85 -15.41 -5.57
N ARG A 323 2.15 -16.53 -5.74
CA ARG A 323 2.02 -17.58 -4.73
C ARG A 323 3.37 -18.21 -4.37
N ASP A 324 4.20 -18.50 -5.36
CA ASP A 324 5.50 -19.13 -5.12
C ASP A 324 6.45 -18.18 -4.38
N ARG A 325 6.47 -16.89 -4.70
CA ARG A 325 7.29 -15.90 -3.99
C ARG A 325 6.94 -15.77 -2.50
N ILE A 326 5.66 -15.95 -2.16
CA ILE A 326 5.19 -15.92 -0.76
C ILE A 326 5.53 -17.23 -0.05
N THR A 327 5.34 -18.36 -0.73
CA THR A 327 5.41 -19.70 -0.11
C THR A 327 6.85 -20.22 0.01
N ILE A 328 7.73 -19.89 -0.94
CA ILE A 328 9.12 -20.33 -0.94
C ILE A 328 9.90 -19.45 0.03
N SER A 329 10.48 -20.07 1.07
CA SER A 329 11.29 -19.36 2.07
C SER A 329 12.54 -18.73 1.45
N ALA A 330 12.93 -17.58 1.99
CA ALA A 330 14.21 -16.96 1.65
C ALA A 330 15.40 -17.81 2.13
N ASN A 331 16.62 -17.50 1.65
CA ASN A 331 17.81 -18.20 2.11
C ASN A 331 18.01 -17.93 3.61
N PRO A 332 18.49 -18.89 4.42
CA PRO A 332 18.70 -18.69 5.86
C PRO A 332 19.56 -17.47 6.21
N SER A 333 20.54 -17.13 5.36
CA SER A 333 21.40 -15.94 5.50
C SER A 333 20.65 -14.62 5.33
N ASP A 334 19.51 -14.63 4.64
CA ASP A 334 18.74 -13.43 4.32
C ASP A 334 17.89 -12.98 5.51
N TYR A 335 17.60 -13.88 6.47
CA TYR A 335 16.95 -13.58 7.75
C TYR A 335 17.92 -12.90 8.74
N ASN A 336 18.49 -11.79 8.33
CA ASN A 336 19.39 -10.96 9.13
C ASN A 336 18.72 -9.64 9.55
N PHE A 337 19.28 -8.98 10.56
CA PHE A 337 18.70 -7.78 11.16
C PHE A 337 18.58 -6.59 10.18
N ARG A 338 19.53 -6.45 9.25
CA ARG A 338 19.49 -5.36 8.25
C ARG A 338 18.31 -5.54 7.30
N ASN A 339 18.15 -6.74 6.75
CA ASN A 339 17.04 -7.05 5.85
C ASN A 339 15.69 -6.97 6.58
N TYR A 340 15.63 -7.42 7.83
CA TYR A 340 14.46 -7.27 8.69
C TYR A 340 14.05 -5.81 8.89
N LEU A 341 15.00 -4.92 9.19
CA LEU A 341 14.72 -3.49 9.33
C LEU A 341 14.32 -2.84 8.00
N ALA A 342 15.03 -3.15 6.91
CA ALA A 342 14.69 -2.66 5.57
C ALA A 342 13.27 -3.05 5.14
N TYR A 343 12.86 -4.28 5.46
CA TYR A 343 11.52 -4.80 5.22
C TYR A 343 10.46 -4.13 6.11
N SER A 344 10.67 -4.15 7.43
CA SER A 344 9.68 -3.66 8.40
C SER A 344 9.42 -2.17 8.21
N LEU A 345 10.47 -1.41 7.91
CA LEU A 345 10.47 0.03 7.72
C LEU A 345 10.53 0.44 6.25
N TYR A 346 10.09 -0.43 5.33
CA TYR A 346 10.16 -0.15 3.90
C TYR A 346 9.39 1.13 3.57
N ALA A 347 10.15 2.19 3.25
CA ALA A 347 9.64 3.56 3.24
C ALA A 347 8.42 3.78 2.33
N PRO A 348 8.39 3.26 1.08
CA PRO A 348 7.23 3.44 0.21
C PRO A 348 5.92 2.93 0.78
N LEU A 349 5.97 1.90 1.64
CA LEU A 349 4.77 1.27 2.21
C LEU A 349 4.68 1.46 3.73
N TYR A 350 5.53 2.29 4.34
CA TYR A 350 5.61 2.40 5.79
C TYR A 350 4.37 3.06 6.42
N LEU A 351 3.89 4.14 5.79
CA LEU A 351 2.75 4.92 6.30
C LEU A 351 1.40 4.25 6.02
N ALA A 352 1.23 3.72 4.81
CA ALA A 352 0.07 2.96 4.38
C ALA A 352 0.43 2.17 3.13
N GLY A 353 -0.49 1.31 2.68
CA GLY A 353 -0.30 0.45 1.51
C GLY A 353 -0.45 -1.04 1.84
N PRO A 354 -0.40 -1.91 0.83
CA PRO A 354 -0.53 -3.34 1.02
C PRO A 354 0.61 -3.90 1.87
N ILE A 355 0.27 -4.85 2.73
CA ILE A 355 1.25 -5.58 3.53
C ILE A 355 1.76 -6.74 2.69
N ILE A 356 3.06 -6.76 2.45
CA ILE A 356 3.75 -7.85 1.75
C ILE A 356 4.47 -8.73 2.77
N THR A 357 4.63 -10.02 2.46
CA THR A 357 5.38 -10.94 3.33
C THR A 357 6.88 -10.72 3.21
N PHE A 358 7.67 -11.23 4.17
CA PHE A 358 9.12 -11.08 4.12
C PHE A 358 9.72 -11.87 2.96
N ASN A 359 9.22 -13.09 2.72
CA ASN A 359 9.68 -13.91 1.59
C ASN A 359 9.44 -13.22 0.24
N ASP A 360 8.25 -12.64 0.05
CA ASP A 360 7.93 -11.90 -1.18
C ASP A 360 8.82 -10.65 -1.31
N TYR A 361 9.03 -9.89 -0.24
CA TYR A 361 9.96 -8.75 -0.23
C TYR A 361 11.38 -9.17 -0.68
N ILE A 362 11.96 -10.21 -0.08
CA ILE A 362 13.30 -10.69 -0.44
C ILE A 362 13.34 -11.17 -1.89
N SER A 363 12.33 -11.92 -2.35
CA SER A 363 12.24 -12.38 -3.73
C SER A 363 12.25 -11.20 -4.72
N GLN A 364 11.48 -10.14 -4.45
CA GLN A 364 11.44 -8.93 -5.29
C GLN A 364 12.76 -8.12 -5.24
N LEU A 365 13.52 -8.22 -4.16
CA LEU A 365 14.86 -7.61 -4.02
C LEU A 365 15.97 -8.41 -4.70
N LYS A 366 15.79 -9.72 -4.91
CA LYS A 366 16.68 -10.54 -5.75
C LYS A 366 16.33 -10.39 -7.23
N HIS A 367 15.05 -10.46 -7.58
CA HIS A 367 14.59 -10.46 -8.96
C HIS A 367 13.50 -9.42 -9.19
N VAL A 368 13.65 -8.60 -10.23
CA VAL A 368 12.63 -7.60 -10.60
C VAL A 368 11.35 -8.34 -11.00
N PRO A 369 10.20 -8.06 -10.37
CA PRO A 369 8.93 -8.63 -10.82
C PRO A 369 8.62 -8.22 -12.26
N ALA A 370 8.30 -9.20 -13.09
CA ALA A 370 7.87 -8.95 -14.47
C ALA A 370 6.58 -8.10 -14.54
N SER A 371 5.80 -8.04 -13.45
CA SER A 371 4.60 -7.21 -13.34
C SER A 371 4.87 -5.71 -13.38
N ILE A 372 6.08 -5.25 -13.10
CA ILE A 372 6.40 -3.82 -13.09
C ILE A 372 6.70 -3.37 -14.53
N GLU A 373 5.65 -2.94 -15.24
CA GLU A 373 5.73 -2.36 -16.58
C GLU A 373 5.60 -0.83 -16.53
N THR A 374 6.54 -0.07 -17.11
CA THR A 374 6.53 1.41 -17.08
C THR A 374 5.21 2.01 -17.59
N THR A 375 4.67 1.46 -18.68
CA THR A 375 3.38 1.92 -19.23
C THR A 375 2.24 1.71 -18.24
N ARG A 376 2.24 0.61 -17.48
CA ARG A 376 1.22 0.31 -16.47
C ARG A 376 1.38 1.24 -15.27
N THR A 377 2.61 1.48 -14.81
CA THR A 377 2.92 2.42 -13.73
C THR A 377 2.45 3.84 -14.08
N ILE A 378 2.71 4.34 -15.28
CA ILE A 378 2.24 5.67 -15.72
C ILE A 378 0.71 5.76 -15.72
N LYS A 379 0.01 4.74 -16.25
CA LYS A 379 -1.45 4.70 -16.26
C LYS A 379 -2.04 4.64 -14.85
N TYR A 380 -1.39 3.91 -13.95
CA TYR A 380 -1.76 3.87 -12.55
C TYR A 380 -1.65 5.25 -11.89
N GLY A 381 -0.54 5.95 -12.10
CA GLY A 381 -0.35 7.32 -11.60
C GLY A 381 -1.43 8.28 -12.13
N PHE A 382 -1.78 8.18 -13.41
CA PHE A 382 -2.87 8.99 -13.98
C PHE A 382 -4.25 8.66 -13.36
N ARG A 383 -4.53 7.38 -13.10
CA ARG A 383 -5.77 6.97 -12.41
C ARG A 383 -5.82 7.49 -10.98
N PHE A 384 -4.70 7.45 -10.26
CA PHE A 384 -4.60 8.06 -8.94
C PHE A 384 -4.96 9.55 -8.98
N LEU A 385 -4.41 10.30 -9.95
CA LEU A 385 -4.72 11.73 -10.11
C LEU A 385 -6.20 11.98 -10.43
N LEU A 386 -6.82 11.15 -11.28
CA LEU A 386 -8.27 11.24 -11.54
C LEU A 386 -9.10 10.93 -10.29
N CYS A 387 -8.71 9.93 -9.50
CA CYS A 387 -9.39 9.58 -8.26
C CYS A 387 -9.26 10.70 -7.21
N LEU A 388 -8.07 11.30 -7.11
CA LEU A 388 -7.81 12.43 -6.23
C LEU A 388 -8.66 13.63 -6.65
N LEU A 389 -8.69 13.97 -7.94
CA LEU A 389 -9.50 15.06 -8.47
C LEU A 389 -11.00 14.83 -8.23
N ALA A 390 -11.48 13.60 -8.46
CA ALA A 390 -12.88 13.24 -8.21
C ALA A 390 -13.23 13.36 -6.72
N THR A 391 -12.33 12.97 -5.83
CA THR A 391 -12.51 13.10 -4.37
C THR A 391 -12.51 14.57 -3.94
N GLU A 392 -11.56 15.37 -4.43
CA GLU A 392 -11.54 16.82 -4.17
C GLU A 392 -12.85 17.47 -4.60
N LEU A 393 -13.27 17.27 -5.86
CA LEU A 393 -14.52 17.80 -6.39
C LEU A 393 -15.71 17.34 -5.56
N PHE A 394 -15.77 16.05 -5.20
CA PHE A 394 -16.83 15.54 -4.36
C PHE A 394 -16.95 16.31 -3.03
N LEU A 395 -15.83 16.56 -2.36
CA LEU A 395 -15.76 17.28 -1.08
C LEU A 395 -15.97 18.79 -1.21
N HIS A 396 -15.87 19.38 -2.40
CA HIS A 396 -16.32 20.77 -2.67
C HIS A 396 -17.84 20.90 -2.78
N PHE A 397 -18.53 19.80 -3.08
CA PHE A 397 -19.96 19.83 -3.38
C PHE A 397 -20.82 19.12 -2.34
N ASN A 398 -20.28 18.14 -1.62
CA ASN A 398 -20.99 17.32 -0.64
C ASN A 398 -20.24 17.33 0.69
N TYR A 399 -20.76 18.05 1.68
CA TYR A 399 -20.11 18.29 2.96
C TYR A 399 -20.54 17.26 4.02
N CYS A 400 -20.61 15.98 3.64
CA CYS A 400 -21.22 14.93 4.46
C CYS A 400 -20.50 14.74 5.80
N VAL A 401 -19.17 14.85 5.84
CA VAL A 401 -18.39 14.66 7.07
C VAL A 401 -18.56 15.87 7.99
N ALA A 402 -18.51 17.08 7.44
CA ALA A 402 -18.71 18.31 8.18
C ALA A 402 -20.12 18.37 8.78
N ILE A 403 -21.15 18.02 8.01
CA ILE A 403 -22.53 17.91 8.50
C ILE A 403 -22.61 16.93 9.67
N SER A 404 -22.01 15.74 9.53
CA SER A 404 -22.01 14.73 10.60
C SER A 404 -21.29 15.20 11.86
N LYS A 405 -20.27 16.06 11.74
CA LYS A 405 -19.49 16.60 12.88
C LYS A 405 -20.08 17.89 13.46
N GLY A 406 -20.94 18.59 12.71
CA GLY A 406 -21.57 19.85 13.10
C GLY A 406 -22.77 19.69 14.05
N ASN A 407 -22.84 18.60 14.83
CA ASN A 407 -23.97 18.28 15.72
C ASN A 407 -25.35 18.49 15.06
N PRO A 408 -25.63 17.78 13.96
CA PRO A 408 -26.87 17.97 13.22
C PRO A 408 -28.07 17.47 14.03
N ASN A 409 -29.20 18.15 13.90
CA ASN A 409 -30.47 17.60 14.34
C ASN A 409 -31.02 16.74 13.19
N TRP A 410 -30.95 15.42 13.32
CA TRP A 410 -31.30 14.50 12.24
C TRP A 410 -32.78 14.56 11.84
N PHE A 411 -33.66 15.07 12.72
CA PHE A 411 -35.07 15.29 12.41
C PHE A 411 -35.33 16.42 11.42
N ASP A 412 -34.36 17.31 11.19
CA ASP A 412 -34.47 18.40 10.21
C ASP A 412 -34.32 17.89 8.77
N TYR A 413 -33.87 16.64 8.59
CA TYR A 413 -33.61 16.04 7.28
C TYR A 413 -34.71 15.06 6.89
N THR A 414 -35.09 15.08 5.62
CA THR A 414 -35.96 14.05 5.05
C THR A 414 -35.28 12.68 5.06
N ALA A 415 -36.07 11.60 4.98
CA ALA A 415 -35.53 10.24 4.90
C ALA A 415 -34.55 10.06 3.72
N ALA A 416 -34.83 10.70 2.57
CA ALA A 416 -33.96 10.69 1.41
C ALA A 416 -32.62 11.38 1.70
N GLN A 417 -32.64 12.60 2.26
CA GLN A 417 -31.42 13.32 2.64
C GLN A 417 -30.59 12.55 3.64
N LEU A 418 -31.20 12.02 4.70
CA LEU A 418 -30.49 11.28 5.74
C LEU A 418 -29.81 10.02 5.20
N SER A 419 -30.54 9.25 4.39
CA SER A 419 -30.02 8.03 3.77
C SER A 419 -28.85 8.32 2.83
N LEU A 420 -28.95 9.38 2.00
CA LEU A 420 -27.91 9.75 1.04
C LEU A 420 -26.70 10.39 1.73
N LEU A 421 -26.89 11.21 2.76
CA LEU A 421 -25.79 11.72 3.59
C LEU A 421 -25.00 10.57 4.23
N SER A 422 -25.69 9.56 4.75
CA SER A 422 -25.05 8.38 5.34
C SER A 422 -24.33 7.53 4.30
N TYR A 423 -24.96 7.30 3.14
CA TYR A 423 -24.36 6.60 2.01
C TYR A 423 -23.07 7.30 1.53
N PHE A 424 -23.12 8.61 1.34
CA PHE A 424 -21.97 9.38 0.88
C PHE A 424 -20.89 9.54 1.95
N ASN A 425 -21.25 9.63 3.23
CA ASN A 425 -20.26 9.60 4.30
C ASN A 425 -19.46 8.29 4.30
N LEU A 426 -20.12 7.15 4.03
CA LEU A 426 -19.44 5.87 3.82
C LEU A 426 -18.54 5.88 2.58
N HIS A 427 -18.96 6.54 1.50
CA HIS A 427 -18.13 6.72 0.30
C HIS A 427 -16.86 7.54 0.61
N VAL A 428 -16.98 8.62 1.39
CA VAL A 428 -15.82 9.40 1.82
C VAL A 428 -14.88 8.54 2.68
N LEU A 429 -15.42 7.70 3.57
CA LEU A 429 -14.62 6.77 4.36
C LEU A 429 -13.82 5.81 3.47
N TRP A 430 -14.45 5.29 2.41
CA TRP A 430 -13.75 4.45 1.44
C TRP A 430 -12.68 5.23 0.65
N LEU A 431 -13.01 6.42 0.14
CA LEU A 431 -12.10 7.26 -0.65
C LEU A 431 -10.86 7.71 0.15
N LYS A 432 -11.04 8.08 1.43
CA LYS A 432 -9.91 8.50 2.29
C LYS A 432 -8.92 7.38 2.60
N LEU A 433 -9.34 6.11 2.47
CA LEU A 433 -8.46 4.95 2.62
C LEU A 433 -7.84 4.56 1.28
N LEU A 434 -8.61 4.63 0.19
CA LEU A 434 -8.16 4.33 -1.16
C LEU A 434 -7.00 5.24 -1.57
N LEU A 435 -7.12 6.55 -1.40
CA LEU A 435 -6.11 7.50 -1.90
C LEU A 435 -4.71 7.27 -1.30
N PRO A 436 -4.53 7.20 0.03
CA PRO A 436 -3.22 6.84 0.60
C PRO A 436 -2.74 5.46 0.14
N CYS A 437 -3.62 4.45 0.13
CA CYS A 437 -3.23 3.09 -0.27
C CYS A 437 -2.70 3.07 -1.71
N ASP A 438 -3.41 3.70 -2.64
CA ASP A 438 -3.02 3.77 -4.04
C ASP A 438 -1.73 4.57 -4.21
N TYR A 439 -1.60 5.69 -3.49
CA TYR A 439 -0.42 6.54 -3.50
C TYR A 439 0.86 5.81 -3.09
N PHE A 440 0.82 5.12 -1.94
CA PHE A 440 1.97 4.39 -1.42
C PHE A 440 2.29 3.14 -2.24
N ALA A 441 1.27 2.46 -2.78
CA ALA A 441 1.48 1.38 -3.74
C ALA A 441 2.17 1.87 -5.02
N PHE A 442 1.79 3.05 -5.55
CA PHE A 442 2.46 3.67 -6.70
C PHE A 442 3.94 3.96 -6.41
N GLY A 443 4.26 4.49 -5.22
CA GLY A 443 5.64 4.79 -4.84
C GLY A 443 6.54 3.56 -4.63
N ALA A 444 5.96 2.37 -4.51
CA ALA A 444 6.68 1.11 -4.36
C ALA A 444 7.10 0.46 -5.69
N TRP A 445 6.49 0.85 -6.81
CA TRP A 445 6.80 0.35 -8.16
C TRP A 445 7.92 1.16 -8.81
#